data_AF-A0AA94JEV9-F1
#
_entry.id   AF-A0AA94JEV9-F1
#
_cell.length_a   1.000
_cell.length_b   1.000
_cell.length_c   1.000
_cell.angle_alpha   90.00
_cell.angle_beta   90.00
_cell.angle_gamma   90.00
#
_symmetry.space_group_name_H-M   'P 1'
#
loop_
_entity.id
_entity.type
_entity.pdbx_description
1 polymer ?
#
loop_
_entity_poly.entity_id
_entity_poly.type
_entity_poly.pdbx_seq_one_letter_code
_entity_poly.pdbx_strand_id
1 'polypeptide(L)'
;MTAVKAKFAQLGFDYTRFRFGFRTGIAACLSLVFAWALGLEHPQWSAMTVWAVSQPTRGLLLEKAAYRILGTLLGTVVGMLLVVTTGNDIIFMALGLTAWVGLCVYIGNLLHGLVSYGAILAGYSASMVVLLTRTPDALLPLGIDRLLTVFVGVMTALLIGWLFTYSRAEQSLVNQFRRQTAENLRILAQAYKTGSLQQLNSYDRISQLAHLEAQLIEHGTGSPSAHQSAKTIRRILNAQLGLFAQLENKGVIQSKEMSEHLLTCSKSLIDNRSEQIRNALGNFLQHVEHAALLPYFKEFVEASYARLEFRDTGKTARSVRKLSILLHRDWRGARQAALRTLMVMTLISVAWAYTGWFQMAYLLLGASVMLTLFSTSENPAKTMYYVFIGQSFGALTALFVQAFIWPHADSILAMVLWLMPIILFAGFPMAHNRTANGAMDFNLVFLLLMQPALHYQFEPLQAISIALAVIAAPILALISYRLLFPTNLRSRQQQLIQALEGDLHQLQTRTLSNSQRQRYKARLYHRLFKLYQMADKLGTKDKLACTRYLLRVQHQVAEHE
;
A
#
# COMPACT_ATOMS: atom_id res chain seq x y z
N MET A 1 -29.59 -0.22 3.51
CA MET A 1 -28.67 0.79 4.09
C MET A 1 -29.47 1.57 5.13
N THR A 2 -29.06 1.67 6.40
CA THR A 2 -29.87 2.35 7.44
C THR A 2 -30.02 3.84 7.14
N ALA A 3 -31.15 4.47 7.52
CA ALA A 3 -31.45 5.89 7.22
C ALA A 3 -30.33 6.87 7.66
N VAL A 4 -29.64 6.55 8.76
CA VAL A 4 -28.47 7.31 9.26
C VAL A 4 -27.28 7.25 8.28
N LYS A 5 -27.01 6.09 7.68
CA LYS A 5 -25.92 5.94 6.68
C LYS A 5 -26.21 6.71 5.39
N ALA A 6 -27.49 6.80 5.01
CA ALA A 6 -27.90 7.57 3.84
C ALA A 6 -27.71 9.08 4.05
N LYS A 7 -28.11 9.61 5.22
CA LYS A 7 -27.86 11.04 5.57
C LYS A 7 -26.37 11.38 5.68
N PHE A 8 -25.56 10.51 6.28
CA PHE A 8 -24.10 10.70 6.34
C PHE A 8 -23.46 10.78 4.94
N ALA A 9 -23.87 9.87 4.04
CA ALA A 9 -23.37 9.85 2.68
C ALA A 9 -23.77 11.11 1.88
N GLN A 10 -24.98 11.64 2.09
CA GLN A 10 -25.44 12.89 1.46
C GLN A 10 -24.59 14.10 1.87
N LEU A 11 -24.12 14.14 3.12
CA LEU A 11 -23.19 15.16 3.63
C LEU A 11 -21.72 14.92 3.21
N GLY A 12 -21.45 13.87 2.41
CA GLY A 12 -20.11 13.53 1.94
C GLY A 12 -19.24 12.79 2.96
N PHE A 13 -19.84 12.21 4.00
CA PHE A 13 -19.15 11.41 5.01
C PHE A 13 -19.32 9.91 4.78
N ASP A 14 -18.22 9.18 4.96
CA ASP A 14 -18.19 7.72 4.95
C ASP A 14 -18.22 7.17 6.38
N TYR A 15 -19.31 6.47 6.71
CA TYR A 15 -19.52 5.86 8.02
C TYR A 15 -18.42 4.84 8.40
N THR A 16 -17.87 4.12 7.42
CA THR A 16 -16.81 3.14 7.68
C THR A 16 -15.50 3.81 8.07
N ARG A 17 -15.15 4.91 7.36
CA ARG A 17 -14.00 5.75 7.69
C ARG A 17 -14.16 6.47 9.02
N PHE A 18 -15.37 6.95 9.33
CA PHE A 18 -15.68 7.55 10.62
C PHE A 18 -15.42 6.59 11.78
N ARG A 19 -15.98 5.37 11.72
CA ARG A 19 -15.74 4.35 12.75
C ARG A 19 -14.27 3.99 12.88
N PHE A 20 -13.56 3.88 11.76
CA PHE A 20 -12.13 3.61 11.75
C PHE A 20 -11.34 4.75 12.41
N GLY A 21 -11.55 5.99 11.99
CA GLY A 21 -10.86 7.18 12.52
C GLY A 21 -11.14 7.39 14.01
N PHE A 22 -12.39 7.27 14.45
CA PHE A 22 -12.76 7.41 15.86
C PHE A 22 -12.10 6.32 16.73
N ARG A 23 -12.09 5.06 16.27
CA ARG A 23 -11.40 3.98 16.97
C ARG A 23 -9.89 4.24 17.08
N THR A 24 -9.28 4.67 15.98
CA THR A 24 -7.84 5.00 15.96
C THR A 24 -7.54 6.18 16.88
N GLY A 25 -8.41 7.18 16.95
CA GLY A 25 -8.32 8.29 17.90
C GLY A 25 -8.34 7.81 19.36
N ILE A 26 -9.27 6.92 19.73
CA ILE A 26 -9.31 6.32 21.08
C ILE A 26 -8.01 5.57 21.38
N ALA A 27 -7.54 4.73 20.45
CA ALA A 27 -6.30 4.00 20.62
C ALA A 27 -5.09 4.94 20.77
N ALA A 28 -5.04 6.03 20.01
CA ALA A 28 -3.97 7.02 20.08
C ALA A 28 -3.99 7.76 21.43
N CYS A 29 -5.17 8.11 21.94
CA CYS A 29 -5.32 8.73 23.25
C CYS A 29 -4.90 7.80 24.40
N LEU A 30 -5.32 6.52 24.35
CA LEU A 30 -4.90 5.53 25.35
C LEU A 30 -3.38 5.31 25.30
N SER A 31 -2.82 5.24 24.10
CA SER A 31 -1.37 5.08 23.91
C SER A 31 -0.59 6.28 24.44
N LEU A 32 -1.12 7.48 24.30
CA LEU A 32 -0.54 8.71 24.86
C LEU A 32 -0.49 8.64 26.39
N VAL A 33 -1.60 8.25 27.02
CA VAL A 33 -1.69 8.10 28.48
C VAL A 33 -0.80 6.98 28.99
N PHE A 34 -0.76 5.82 28.31
CA PHE A 34 0.13 4.72 28.70
C PHE A 34 1.61 5.08 28.58
N ALA A 35 2.01 5.77 27.51
CA ALA A 35 3.38 6.23 27.35
C ALA A 35 3.78 7.21 28.46
N TRP A 36 2.89 8.15 28.80
CA TRP A 36 3.09 9.06 29.92
C TRP A 36 3.16 8.32 31.27
N ALA A 37 2.27 7.36 31.51
CA ALA A 37 2.24 6.59 32.76
C ALA A 37 3.48 5.70 32.96
N LEU A 38 4.12 5.28 31.86
CA LEU A 38 5.40 4.56 31.89
C LEU A 38 6.62 5.47 32.08
N GLY A 39 6.42 6.79 32.17
CA GLY A 39 7.50 7.77 32.35
C GLY A 39 8.33 8.03 31.09
N LEU A 40 7.77 7.78 29.90
CA LEU A 40 8.46 8.06 28.63
C LEU A 40 8.53 9.57 28.37
N GLU A 41 9.66 10.04 27.81
CA GLU A 41 9.94 11.47 27.60
C GLU A 41 9.08 12.06 26.48
N HIS A 42 8.73 11.24 25.48
CA HIS A 42 7.99 11.70 24.30
C HIS A 42 6.71 10.89 24.05
N PRO A 43 5.70 10.98 24.93
CA PRO A 43 4.46 10.20 24.81
C PRO A 43 3.71 10.44 23.48
N GLN A 44 3.83 11.63 22.89
CA GLN A 44 3.24 12.00 21.61
C GLN A 44 3.68 11.06 20.46
N TRP A 45 4.90 10.51 20.51
CA TRP A 45 5.40 9.58 19.49
C TRP A 45 4.68 8.23 19.51
N SER A 46 4.18 7.84 20.69
CA SER A 46 3.37 6.65 20.87
C SER A 46 2.03 6.81 20.15
N ALA A 47 1.34 7.93 20.38
CA ALA A 47 0.10 8.27 19.68
C ALA A 47 0.30 8.40 18.15
N MET A 48 1.38 9.02 17.69
CA MET A 48 1.72 9.08 16.26
C MET A 48 1.90 7.68 15.65
N THR A 49 2.47 6.75 16.41
CA THR A 49 2.65 5.37 15.97
C THR A 49 1.33 4.64 15.81
N VAL A 50 0.35 4.86 16.70
CA VAL A 50 -1.00 4.31 16.55
C VAL A 50 -1.65 4.78 15.25
N TRP A 51 -1.57 6.07 14.93
CA TRP A 51 -2.05 6.61 13.66
C TRP A 51 -1.33 5.96 12.48
N ALA A 52 0.00 5.92 12.53
CA ALA A 52 0.83 5.38 11.45
C ALA A 52 0.56 3.90 11.15
N VAL A 53 0.35 3.07 12.19
CA VAL A 53 0.21 1.61 12.07
C VAL A 53 -1.23 1.18 11.87
N SER A 54 -2.23 2.00 12.24
CA SER A 54 -3.65 1.64 12.10
C SER A 54 -4.00 1.23 10.66
N GLN A 55 -4.65 0.07 10.54
CA GLN A 55 -5.11 -0.51 9.28
C GLN A 55 -6.54 -1.05 9.43
N PRO A 56 -7.32 -1.10 8.35
CA PRO A 56 -8.72 -1.51 8.39
C PRO A 56 -8.90 -3.01 8.71
N THR A 57 -7.90 -3.85 8.43
CA THR A 57 -7.94 -5.29 8.72
C THR A 57 -6.89 -5.70 9.74
N ARG A 58 -7.17 -6.78 10.48
CA ARG A 58 -6.27 -7.31 11.54
C ARG A 58 -4.93 -7.79 10.96
N GLY A 59 -4.95 -8.47 9.82
CA GLY A 59 -3.74 -8.97 9.15
C GLY A 59 -2.81 -7.82 8.74
N LEU A 60 -3.36 -6.82 8.03
CA LEU A 60 -2.59 -5.64 7.62
C LEU A 60 -2.02 -4.89 8.83
N LEU A 61 -2.80 -4.78 9.91
CA LEU A 61 -2.36 -4.13 11.14
C LEU A 61 -1.15 -4.86 11.76
N LEU A 62 -1.21 -6.20 11.85
CA LEU A 62 -0.16 -7.02 12.44
C LEU A 62 1.13 -6.98 11.61
N GLU A 63 1.03 -7.10 10.30
CA GLU A 63 2.22 -7.02 9.44
C GLU A 63 2.83 -5.61 9.46
N LYS A 64 2.01 -4.55 9.42
CA LYS A 64 2.51 -3.17 9.49
C LYS A 64 3.14 -2.87 10.84
N ALA A 65 2.58 -3.40 11.92
CA ALA A 65 3.13 -3.34 13.27
C ALA A 65 4.50 -4.01 13.37
N ALA A 66 4.67 -5.21 12.81
CA ALA A 66 5.95 -5.91 12.82
C ALA A 66 7.04 -5.11 12.08
N TYR A 67 6.74 -4.63 10.88
CA TYR A 67 7.66 -3.77 10.12
C TYR A 67 7.89 -2.41 10.78
N ARG A 68 6.93 -1.91 11.58
CA ARG A 68 7.11 -0.72 12.39
C ARG A 68 8.22 -0.91 13.42
N ILE A 69 8.16 -2.01 14.17
CA ILE A 69 9.15 -2.32 15.20
C ILE A 69 10.51 -2.54 14.56
N LEU A 70 10.60 -3.39 13.53
CA LEU A 70 11.87 -3.70 12.84
C LEU A 70 12.50 -2.46 12.21
N GLY A 71 11.72 -1.64 11.50
CA GLY A 71 12.23 -0.42 10.88
C GLY A 71 12.68 0.61 11.91
N THR A 72 11.96 0.76 13.02
CA THR A 72 12.37 1.69 14.09
C THR A 72 13.65 1.21 14.78
N LEU A 73 13.75 -0.09 15.11
CA LEU A 73 14.95 -0.68 15.68
C LEU A 73 16.18 -0.42 14.81
N LEU A 74 16.07 -0.78 13.53
CA LEU A 74 17.18 -0.65 12.59
C LEU A 74 17.54 0.83 12.34
N GLY A 75 16.54 1.71 12.22
CA GLY A 75 16.76 3.14 12.08
C GLY A 75 17.41 3.77 13.31
N THR A 76 16.95 3.43 14.52
CA THR A 76 17.53 3.94 15.77
C THR A 76 18.98 3.49 15.93
N VAL A 77 19.30 2.22 15.67
CA VAL A 77 20.68 1.70 15.74
C VAL A 77 21.59 2.42 14.75
N VAL A 78 21.19 2.55 13.49
CA VAL A 78 21.99 3.25 12.48
C VAL A 78 22.13 4.73 12.80
N GLY A 79 21.06 5.39 13.28
CA GLY A 79 21.10 6.78 13.71
C GLY A 79 22.11 7.00 14.85
N MET A 80 22.09 6.15 15.88
CA MET A 80 23.07 6.22 16.97
C MET A 80 24.51 6.00 16.47
N LEU A 81 24.72 5.03 15.59
CA LEU A 81 26.04 4.76 15.01
C LEU A 81 26.55 5.95 14.20
N LEU A 82 25.68 6.64 13.45
CA LEU A 82 26.05 7.85 12.70
C LEU A 82 26.46 8.98 13.63
N VAL A 83 25.72 9.24 14.72
CA VAL A 83 26.07 10.30 15.68
C VAL A 83 27.42 10.00 16.36
N VAL A 84 27.65 8.75 16.78
CA VAL A 84 28.91 8.35 17.44
C VAL A 84 30.12 8.43 16.48
N THR A 85 29.96 8.00 15.23
CA THR A 85 31.09 7.95 14.28
C THR A 85 31.47 9.32 13.72
N THR A 86 30.53 10.26 13.64
CA THR A 86 30.77 11.59 13.05
C THR A 86 31.20 12.66 14.06
N GLY A 87 31.14 12.38 15.36
CA GLY A 87 31.74 13.23 16.39
C GLY A 87 31.19 14.67 16.43
N ASN A 88 29.89 14.85 16.16
CA ASN A 88 29.19 16.14 16.04
C ASN A 88 29.54 17.03 14.84
N ASP A 89 30.28 16.55 13.84
CA ASP A 89 30.42 17.30 12.59
C ASP A 89 29.10 17.26 11.79
N ILE A 90 28.44 18.42 11.69
CA ILE A 90 27.14 18.60 11.02
C ILE A 90 27.18 18.10 9.57
N ILE A 91 28.29 18.30 8.85
CA ILE A 91 28.40 17.95 7.42
C ILE A 91 28.51 16.44 7.28
N PHE A 92 29.43 15.80 8.00
CA PHE A 92 29.59 14.35 7.92
C PHE A 92 28.34 13.61 8.41
N MET A 93 27.72 14.11 9.49
CA MET A 93 26.46 13.60 10.01
C MET A 93 25.33 13.70 8.99
N ALA A 94 25.15 14.87 8.37
CA ALA A 94 24.08 15.09 7.40
C ALA A 94 24.29 14.32 6.09
N LEU A 95 25.55 14.18 5.62
CA LEU A 95 25.88 13.36 4.46
C LEU A 95 25.68 11.86 4.74
N GLY A 96 26.11 11.37 5.90
CA GLY A 96 25.88 9.98 6.32
C GLY A 96 24.40 9.65 6.43
N LEU A 97 23.62 10.56 7.03
CA LEU A 97 22.17 10.43 7.09
C LEU A 97 21.54 10.44 5.69
N THR A 98 21.97 11.35 4.81
CA THR A 98 21.47 11.43 3.44
C THR A 98 21.75 10.14 2.66
N ALA A 99 22.95 9.58 2.78
CA ALA A 99 23.31 8.30 2.16
C ALA A 99 22.45 7.14 2.67
N TRP A 100 22.25 7.06 3.98
CA TRP A 100 21.39 6.06 4.61
C TRP A 100 19.93 6.16 4.13
N VAL A 101 19.36 7.36 4.17
CA VAL A 101 17.99 7.61 3.72
C VAL A 101 17.84 7.32 2.23
N GLY A 102 18.82 7.70 1.40
CA GLY A 102 18.84 7.36 -0.03
C GLY A 102 18.84 5.85 -0.28
N LEU A 103 19.62 5.08 0.49
CA LEU A 103 19.62 3.62 0.45
C LEU A 103 18.25 3.04 0.87
N CYS A 104 17.65 3.54 1.94
CA CYS A 104 16.33 3.15 2.39
C CYS A 104 15.24 3.42 1.34
N VAL A 105 15.29 4.57 0.65
CA VAL A 105 14.37 4.88 -0.46
C VAL A 105 14.59 3.93 -1.64
N TYR A 106 15.84 3.66 -2.00
CA TYR A 106 16.18 2.73 -3.07
C TYR A 106 15.63 1.33 -2.80
N ILE A 107 15.93 0.77 -1.63
CA ILE A 107 15.46 -0.56 -1.22
C ILE A 107 13.94 -0.55 -1.06
N GLY A 108 13.36 0.47 -0.44
CA GLY A 108 11.92 0.62 -0.25
C GLY A 108 11.13 0.58 -1.56
N ASN A 109 11.63 1.23 -2.62
CA ASN A 109 10.97 1.23 -3.93
C ASN A 109 11.18 -0.09 -4.73
N LEU A 110 12.13 -0.94 -4.34
CA LEU A 110 12.32 -2.28 -4.91
C LEU A 110 11.47 -3.36 -4.23
N LEU A 111 11.16 -3.16 -2.95
CA LEU A 111 10.33 -4.05 -2.15
C LEU A 111 8.84 -3.81 -2.43
N HIS A 112 8.03 -4.86 -2.22
CA HIS A 112 6.57 -4.79 -2.40
C HIS A 112 5.86 -4.96 -1.05
N GLY A 113 4.63 -4.44 -0.96
CA GLY A 113 3.80 -4.56 0.24
C GLY A 113 4.35 -3.78 1.44
N LEU A 114 4.08 -4.28 2.65
CA LEU A 114 4.46 -3.59 3.90
C LEU A 114 5.95 -3.73 4.24
N VAL A 115 6.69 -4.60 3.54
CA VAL A 115 8.16 -4.67 3.67
C VAL A 115 8.82 -3.37 3.22
N SER A 116 8.29 -2.75 2.16
CA SER A 116 8.72 -1.42 1.69
C SER A 116 8.59 -0.35 2.77
N TYR A 117 7.48 -0.39 3.52
CA TYR A 117 7.23 0.50 4.65
C TYR A 117 8.29 0.35 5.75
N GLY A 118 8.72 -0.88 6.07
CA GLY A 118 9.80 -1.11 7.04
C GLY A 118 11.14 -0.49 6.64
N ALA A 119 11.52 -0.62 5.36
CA ALA A 119 12.76 -0.02 4.84
C ALA A 119 12.71 1.52 4.85
N ILE A 120 11.59 2.12 4.42
CA ILE A 120 11.35 3.56 4.49
C ILE A 120 11.37 4.07 5.92
N LEU A 121 10.75 3.33 6.83
CA LEU A 121 10.72 3.66 8.26
C LEU A 121 12.10 3.70 8.90
N ALA A 122 12.99 2.79 8.53
CA ALA A 122 14.36 2.81 9.01
C ALA A 122 15.10 4.11 8.63
N GLY A 123 14.79 4.68 7.46
CA GLY A 123 15.39 5.95 7.02
C GLY A 123 14.95 7.13 7.89
N TYR A 124 13.65 7.34 8.06
CA TYR A 124 13.19 8.50 8.81
C TYR A 124 13.30 8.33 10.33
N SER A 125 13.27 7.10 10.87
CA SER A 125 13.58 6.86 12.29
C SER A 125 15.05 7.17 12.59
N ALA A 126 15.98 6.84 11.69
CA ALA A 126 17.37 7.28 11.80
C ALA A 126 17.47 8.82 11.75
N SER A 127 16.75 9.46 10.82
CA SER A 127 16.72 10.93 10.72
C SER A 127 16.25 11.57 12.03
N MET A 128 15.24 10.98 12.66
CA MET A 128 14.69 11.48 13.90
C MET A 128 15.69 11.40 15.06
N VAL A 129 16.38 10.27 15.23
CA VAL A 129 17.41 10.13 16.27
C VAL A 129 18.56 11.12 16.00
N VAL A 130 19.08 11.15 14.78
CA VAL A 130 20.22 12.01 14.41
C VAL A 130 19.89 13.50 14.57
N LEU A 131 18.71 13.95 14.18
CA LEU A 131 18.37 15.38 14.10
C LEU A 131 17.74 15.94 15.38
N LEU A 132 17.21 15.09 16.28
CA LEU A 132 16.66 15.55 17.56
C LEU A 132 17.65 15.40 18.72
N THR A 133 18.74 14.66 18.57
CA THR A 133 19.80 14.61 19.58
C THR A 133 20.47 15.98 19.72
N ARG A 134 20.34 16.60 20.90
CA ARG A 134 20.93 17.91 21.21
C ARG A 134 22.31 17.81 21.86
N THR A 135 22.54 16.75 22.63
CA THR A 135 23.78 16.50 23.36
C THR A 135 24.18 15.03 23.24
N PRO A 136 25.49 14.70 23.29
CA PRO A 136 25.95 13.31 23.23
C PRO A 136 25.33 12.43 24.33
N ASP A 137 25.16 12.98 25.55
CA ASP A 137 24.58 12.27 26.70
C ASP A 137 23.10 11.91 26.49
N ALA A 138 22.37 12.70 25.67
CA ALA A 138 20.97 12.45 25.35
C ALA A 138 20.77 11.38 24.26
N LEU A 139 21.83 10.89 23.62
CA LEU A 139 21.71 9.96 22.48
C LEU A 139 21.06 8.63 22.86
N LEU A 140 21.58 7.96 23.91
CA LEU A 140 21.06 6.68 24.36
C LEU A 140 19.63 6.79 24.94
N PRO A 141 19.34 7.74 25.86
CA PRO A 141 17.98 7.95 26.35
C PRO A 141 16.97 8.20 25.22
N LEU A 142 17.29 9.08 24.27
CA LEU A 142 16.41 9.40 23.13
C LEU A 142 16.16 8.17 22.24
N GLY A 143 17.21 7.38 21.98
CA GLY A 143 17.11 6.15 21.20
C GLY A 143 16.21 5.12 21.87
N ILE A 144 16.37 4.90 23.17
CA ILE A 144 15.56 3.96 23.96
C ILE A 144 14.11 4.46 24.04
N ASP A 145 13.91 5.75 24.35
CA ASP A 145 12.58 6.37 24.40
C ASP A 145 11.85 6.19 23.07
N ARG A 146 12.54 6.39 21.94
CA ARG A 146 11.97 6.16 20.62
C ARG A 146 11.51 4.71 20.40
N LEU A 147 12.27 3.73 20.87
CA LEU A 147 11.90 2.32 20.75
C LEU A 147 10.72 1.97 21.64
N LEU A 148 10.72 2.42 22.90
CA LEU A 148 9.66 2.16 23.87
C LEU A 148 8.35 2.84 23.48
N THR A 149 8.39 4.11 23.06
CA THR A 149 7.19 4.84 22.61
C THR A 149 6.54 4.17 21.40
N VAL A 150 7.34 3.71 20.42
CA VAL A 150 6.86 2.93 19.27
C VAL A 150 6.28 1.59 19.71
N PHE A 151 6.93 0.88 20.63
CA PHE A 151 6.44 -0.39 21.15
C PHE A 151 5.07 -0.24 21.84
N VAL A 152 4.94 0.74 22.74
CA VAL A 152 3.67 1.06 23.43
C VAL A 152 2.57 1.40 22.43
N GLY A 153 2.89 2.20 21.40
CA GLY A 153 1.94 2.56 20.35
C GLY A 153 1.49 1.37 19.52
N VAL A 154 2.41 0.48 19.15
CA VAL A 154 2.09 -0.75 18.41
C VAL A 154 1.25 -1.70 19.26
N MET A 155 1.60 -1.92 20.53
CA MET A 155 0.84 -2.78 21.43
C MET A 155 -0.58 -2.26 21.65
N THR A 156 -0.74 -0.95 21.87
CA THR A 156 -2.06 -0.32 22.05
C THR A 156 -2.90 -0.42 20.78
N ALA A 157 -2.30 -0.15 19.61
CA ALA A 157 -2.98 -0.28 18.32
C ALA A 157 -3.44 -1.72 18.05
N LEU A 158 -2.61 -2.71 18.37
CA LEU A 158 -2.95 -4.13 18.22
C LEU A 158 -4.06 -4.55 19.18
N LEU A 159 -4.01 -4.13 20.45
CA LEU A 159 -5.02 -4.46 21.46
C LEU A 159 -6.40 -3.91 21.05
N ILE A 160 -6.49 -2.61 20.76
CA ILE A 160 -7.75 -1.98 20.31
C ILE A 160 -8.17 -2.52 18.94
N GLY A 161 -7.21 -2.74 18.04
CA GLY A 161 -7.45 -3.36 16.75
C GLY A 161 -8.05 -4.76 16.89
N TRP A 162 -7.62 -5.56 17.85
CA TRP A 162 -8.11 -6.91 18.06
C TRP A 162 -9.49 -6.94 18.71
N LEU A 163 -9.76 -6.06 19.68
CA LEU A 163 -11.08 -5.93 20.31
C LEU A 163 -12.17 -5.49 19.33
N PHE A 164 -11.85 -4.59 18.40
CA PHE A 164 -12.88 -3.90 17.60
C PHE A 164 -12.83 -4.15 16.08
N THR A 165 -11.74 -4.68 15.50
CA THR A 165 -11.71 -5.01 14.04
C THR A 165 -12.39 -6.35 13.81
N TYR A 166 -13.25 -6.48 12.81
CA TYR A 166 -13.91 -7.77 12.48
C TYR A 166 -13.01 -8.67 11.63
N SER A 167 -13.02 -9.99 11.87
CA SER A 167 -12.32 -11.01 11.05
C SER A 167 -12.93 -11.19 9.63
N ARG A 168 -14.13 -10.63 9.39
CA ARG A 168 -14.99 -10.97 8.24
C ARG A 168 -14.56 -10.36 6.88
N ALA A 169 -13.57 -9.47 6.84
CA ALA A 169 -13.09 -8.88 5.58
C ALA A 169 -12.45 -9.92 4.65
N GLU A 170 -11.77 -10.94 5.19
CA GLU A 170 -11.10 -11.98 4.40
C GLU A 170 -12.09 -12.82 3.56
N GLN A 171 -13.28 -13.10 4.11
CA GLN A 171 -14.33 -13.84 3.41
C GLN A 171 -14.98 -13.04 2.28
N SER A 172 -14.97 -11.70 2.36
CA SER A 172 -15.64 -10.85 1.37
C SER A 172 -14.99 -10.95 -0.01
N LEU A 173 -13.66 -10.89 -0.09
CA LEU A 173 -12.92 -10.97 -1.35
C LEU A 173 -12.99 -12.37 -1.98
N VAL A 174 -12.86 -13.42 -1.16
CA VAL A 174 -13.00 -14.81 -1.66
C VAL A 174 -14.41 -15.05 -2.22
N ASN A 175 -15.44 -14.54 -1.54
CA ASN A 175 -16.82 -14.62 -2.01
C ASN A 175 -17.04 -13.77 -3.27
N GLN A 176 -16.47 -12.58 -3.35
CA GLN A 176 -16.53 -11.72 -4.54
C GLN A 176 -15.87 -12.39 -5.74
N PHE A 177 -14.66 -12.93 -5.56
CA PHE A 177 -13.95 -13.71 -6.58
C PHE A 177 -14.77 -14.93 -7.05
N ARG A 178 -15.36 -15.67 -6.11
CA ARG A 178 -16.21 -16.84 -6.44
C ARG A 178 -17.44 -16.44 -7.27
N ARG A 179 -18.14 -15.39 -6.85
CA ARG A 179 -19.31 -14.84 -7.58
C ARG A 179 -18.92 -14.36 -8.97
N GLN A 180 -17.79 -13.66 -9.10
CA GLN A 180 -17.29 -13.19 -10.40
C GLN A 180 -16.90 -14.37 -11.31
N THR A 181 -16.26 -15.40 -10.77
CA THR A 181 -15.91 -16.62 -11.51
C THR A 181 -17.18 -17.34 -12.00
N ALA A 182 -18.20 -17.46 -11.16
CA ALA A 182 -19.49 -18.04 -11.54
C ALA A 182 -20.15 -17.22 -12.66
N GLU A 183 -20.19 -15.90 -12.53
CA GLU A 183 -20.76 -15.01 -13.56
C GLU A 183 -20.02 -15.12 -14.89
N ASN A 184 -18.69 -15.19 -14.87
CA ASN A 184 -17.88 -15.42 -16.08
C ASN A 184 -18.24 -16.74 -16.76
N LEU A 185 -18.44 -17.83 -16.00
CA LEU A 185 -18.89 -19.12 -16.55
C LEU A 185 -20.33 -19.05 -17.09
N ARG A 186 -21.22 -18.30 -16.43
CA ARG A 186 -22.61 -18.09 -16.91
C ARG A 186 -22.63 -17.36 -18.25
N ILE A 187 -21.78 -16.35 -18.42
CA ILE A 187 -21.67 -15.61 -19.68
C ILE A 187 -21.06 -16.50 -20.77
N LEU A 188 -20.03 -17.29 -20.45
CA LEU A 188 -19.49 -18.28 -21.39
C LEU A 188 -20.56 -19.28 -21.81
N ALA A 189 -21.38 -19.78 -20.89
CA ALA A 189 -22.50 -20.65 -21.23
C ALA A 189 -23.45 -19.99 -22.24
N GLN A 190 -23.76 -18.70 -22.05
CA GLN A 190 -24.60 -17.94 -22.97
C GLN A 190 -23.95 -17.72 -24.35
N ALA A 191 -22.62 -17.53 -24.40
CA ALA A 191 -21.87 -17.45 -25.64
C ALA A 191 -21.91 -18.78 -26.41
N TYR A 192 -21.69 -19.92 -25.74
CA TYR A 192 -21.82 -21.26 -26.35
C TYR A 192 -23.26 -21.57 -26.77
N LYS A 193 -24.27 -21.05 -26.06
CA LYS A 193 -25.68 -21.21 -26.45
C LYS A 193 -26.03 -20.46 -27.74
N THR A 194 -25.46 -19.26 -27.92
CA THR A 194 -25.78 -18.35 -29.03
C THR A 194 -24.80 -18.42 -30.19
N GLY A 195 -23.63 -19.03 -30.01
CA GLY A 195 -22.53 -19.00 -30.98
C GLY A 195 -21.90 -17.61 -31.16
N SER A 196 -22.18 -16.65 -30.26
CA SER A 196 -21.75 -15.26 -30.38
C SER A 196 -20.99 -14.78 -29.16
N LEU A 197 -19.91 -14.05 -29.41
CA LEU A 197 -19.08 -13.41 -28.38
C LEU A 197 -19.54 -11.99 -28.01
N GLN A 198 -20.61 -11.46 -28.63
CA GLN A 198 -21.08 -10.08 -28.38
C GLN A 198 -21.35 -9.78 -26.91
N GLN A 199 -21.84 -10.76 -26.15
CA GLN A 199 -22.12 -10.59 -24.72
C GLN A 199 -20.91 -10.77 -23.80
N LEU A 200 -19.78 -11.26 -24.32
CA LEU A 200 -18.58 -11.48 -23.52
C LEU A 200 -17.99 -10.13 -23.06
N ASN A 201 -18.08 -9.08 -23.91
CA ASN A 201 -17.40 -7.78 -23.74
C ASN A 201 -16.05 -7.94 -23.02
N SER A 202 -15.09 -8.55 -23.71
CA SER A 202 -13.83 -9.04 -23.14
C SER A 202 -13.06 -7.95 -22.39
N TYR A 203 -13.17 -6.70 -22.86
CA TYR A 203 -12.63 -5.54 -22.17
C TYR A 203 -13.12 -5.42 -20.72
N ASP A 204 -14.44 -5.42 -20.51
CA ASP A 204 -15.03 -5.30 -19.18
C ASP A 204 -14.67 -6.49 -18.29
N ARG A 205 -14.50 -7.69 -18.87
CA ARG A 205 -14.09 -8.88 -18.12
C ARG A 205 -12.64 -8.81 -17.69
N ILE A 206 -11.74 -8.46 -18.59
CA ILE A 206 -10.32 -8.24 -18.28
C ILE A 206 -10.19 -7.14 -17.22
N SER A 207 -11.02 -6.10 -17.30
CA SER A 207 -11.15 -5.07 -16.26
C SER A 207 -11.42 -5.62 -14.89
N GLN A 208 -12.47 -6.44 -14.78
CA GLN A 208 -12.93 -6.99 -13.53
C GLN A 208 -11.87 -7.95 -12.95
N LEU A 209 -11.22 -8.74 -13.79
CA LEU A 209 -10.10 -9.59 -13.39
C LEU A 209 -8.90 -8.76 -12.90
N ALA A 210 -8.58 -7.65 -13.58
CA ALA A 210 -7.50 -6.75 -13.17
C ALA A 210 -7.78 -6.08 -11.82
N HIS A 211 -9.02 -5.66 -11.59
CA HIS A 211 -9.47 -5.11 -10.30
C HIS A 211 -9.39 -6.13 -9.17
N LEU A 212 -9.81 -7.37 -9.42
CA LEU A 212 -9.66 -8.46 -8.44
C LEU A 212 -8.18 -8.79 -8.18
N GLU A 213 -7.33 -8.78 -9.21
CA GLU A 213 -5.89 -9.01 -9.06
C GLU A 213 -5.23 -7.95 -8.17
N ALA A 214 -5.62 -6.68 -8.31
CA ALA A 214 -5.14 -5.57 -7.50
C ALA A 214 -5.39 -5.83 -6.01
N GLN A 215 -6.61 -6.26 -5.68
CA GLN A 215 -7.04 -6.50 -4.30
C GLN A 215 -6.37 -7.73 -3.67
N LEU A 216 -5.88 -8.68 -4.47
CA LEU A 216 -5.18 -9.87 -3.95
C LEU A 216 -3.87 -9.52 -3.25
N ILE A 217 -3.21 -8.43 -3.66
CA ILE A 217 -1.97 -7.97 -3.02
C ILE A 217 -2.26 -7.60 -1.57
N GLU A 218 -3.31 -6.80 -1.33
CA GLU A 218 -3.73 -6.40 0.01
C GLU A 218 -4.27 -7.60 0.81
N HIS A 219 -5.02 -8.50 0.17
CA HIS A 219 -5.57 -9.69 0.81
C HIS A 219 -4.50 -10.66 1.33
N GLY A 220 -3.40 -10.84 0.58
CA GLY A 220 -2.33 -11.77 0.95
C GLY A 220 -1.41 -11.28 2.09
N THR A 221 -1.75 -10.15 2.73
CA THR A 221 -0.91 -9.44 3.68
C THR A 221 -1.36 -9.77 5.12
N GLY A 222 -0.43 -10.17 5.99
CA GLY A 222 -0.65 -10.41 7.42
C GLY A 222 -1.03 -11.83 7.84
N SER A 223 -1.15 -12.76 6.90
CA SER A 223 -1.39 -14.18 7.19
C SER A 223 -0.72 -15.07 6.15
N PRO A 224 0.11 -16.06 6.54
CA PRO A 224 0.68 -17.03 5.61
C PRO A 224 -0.38 -17.79 4.82
N SER A 225 -1.54 -18.06 5.44
CA SER A 225 -2.68 -18.70 4.81
C SER A 225 -3.32 -17.79 3.77
N ALA A 226 -3.56 -16.51 4.10
CA ALA A 226 -4.11 -15.55 3.15
C ALA A 226 -3.17 -15.30 1.96
N HIS A 227 -1.86 -15.28 2.21
CA HIS A 227 -0.85 -15.19 1.15
C HIS A 227 -0.92 -16.40 0.19
N GLN A 228 -1.09 -17.62 0.73
CA GLN A 228 -1.29 -18.82 -0.08
C GLN A 228 -2.64 -18.81 -0.82
N SER A 229 -3.71 -18.38 -0.16
CA SER A 229 -5.03 -18.15 -0.76
C SER A 229 -4.92 -17.23 -1.98
N ALA A 230 -4.23 -16.08 -1.83
CA ALA A 230 -4.03 -15.14 -2.92
C ALA A 230 -3.29 -15.74 -4.12
N LYS A 231 -2.28 -16.61 -3.88
CA LYS A 231 -1.59 -17.35 -4.96
C LYS A 231 -2.53 -18.26 -5.74
N THR A 232 -3.37 -19.02 -5.03
CA THR A 232 -4.32 -19.94 -5.68
C THR A 232 -5.37 -19.18 -6.50
N ILE A 233 -5.89 -18.05 -5.98
CA ILE A 233 -6.85 -17.21 -6.70
C ILE A 233 -6.20 -16.59 -7.94
N ARG A 234 -4.97 -16.08 -7.83
CA ARG A 234 -4.22 -15.51 -8.96
C ARG A 234 -4.01 -16.51 -10.10
N ARG A 235 -3.82 -17.80 -9.77
CA ARG A 235 -3.72 -18.85 -10.79
C ARG A 235 -5.01 -18.99 -11.60
N ILE A 236 -6.17 -18.92 -10.95
CA ILE A 236 -7.47 -18.96 -11.63
C ILE A 236 -7.68 -17.70 -12.49
N LEU A 237 -7.34 -16.51 -11.98
CA LEU A 237 -7.42 -15.26 -12.76
C LEU A 237 -6.56 -15.32 -14.03
N ASN A 238 -5.33 -15.82 -13.92
CA ASN A 238 -4.44 -16.01 -15.07
C ASN A 238 -5.02 -17.01 -16.09
N ALA A 239 -5.61 -18.12 -15.62
CA ALA A 239 -6.23 -19.11 -16.49
C ALA A 239 -7.46 -18.54 -17.22
N GLN A 240 -8.30 -17.76 -16.52
CA GLN A 240 -9.44 -17.07 -17.14
C GLN A 240 -9.00 -16.03 -18.18
N LEU A 241 -7.95 -15.27 -17.90
CA LEU A 241 -7.39 -14.30 -18.84
C LEU A 241 -6.88 -15.01 -20.12
N GLY A 242 -6.16 -16.11 -19.97
CA GLY A 242 -5.70 -16.93 -21.10
C GLY A 242 -6.87 -17.51 -21.91
N LEU A 243 -7.91 -18.00 -21.23
CA LEU A 243 -9.10 -18.53 -21.88
C LEU A 243 -9.86 -17.45 -22.69
N PHE A 244 -10.10 -16.27 -22.10
CA PHE A 244 -10.79 -15.18 -22.80
C PHE A 244 -10.01 -14.70 -24.02
N ALA A 245 -8.69 -14.57 -23.91
CA ALA A 245 -7.84 -14.19 -25.03
C ALA A 245 -7.96 -15.16 -26.22
N GLN A 246 -8.06 -16.47 -25.94
CA GLN A 246 -8.15 -17.49 -26.97
C GLN A 246 -9.54 -17.61 -27.59
N LEU A 247 -10.58 -17.38 -26.78
CA LEU A 247 -11.94 -17.30 -27.27
C LEU A 247 -12.13 -16.15 -28.26
N GLU A 248 -11.51 -14.99 -28.02
CA GLU A 248 -11.53 -13.87 -28.98
C GLU A 248 -10.84 -14.19 -30.30
N ASN A 249 -9.76 -14.97 -30.27
CA ASN A 249 -9.01 -15.32 -31.47
C ASN A 249 -9.71 -16.43 -32.28
N LYS A 250 -10.14 -17.50 -31.61
CA LYS A 250 -10.66 -18.71 -32.28
C LYS A 250 -12.18 -18.72 -32.44
N GLY A 251 -12.88 -17.78 -31.80
CA GLY A 251 -14.35 -17.75 -31.79
C GLY A 251 -14.96 -18.82 -30.87
N VAL A 252 -16.29 -18.89 -30.87
CA VAL A 252 -17.07 -19.87 -30.11
C VAL A 252 -17.93 -20.66 -31.09
N ILE A 253 -17.94 -21.99 -30.95
CA ILE A 253 -18.91 -22.85 -31.67
C ILE A 253 -20.15 -22.98 -30.80
N GLN A 254 -21.31 -22.91 -31.44
CA GLN A 254 -22.58 -23.12 -30.76
C GLN A 254 -22.68 -24.58 -30.29
N SER A 255 -22.71 -24.81 -28.97
CA SER A 255 -22.91 -26.15 -28.38
C SER A 255 -23.81 -26.03 -27.15
N LYS A 256 -24.95 -26.73 -27.21
CA LYS A 256 -25.94 -26.74 -26.12
C LYS A 256 -25.42 -27.51 -24.92
N GLU A 257 -24.72 -28.62 -25.14
CA GLU A 257 -24.10 -29.43 -24.10
C GLU A 257 -23.05 -28.63 -23.32
N MET A 258 -22.14 -27.95 -24.03
CA MET A 258 -21.15 -27.06 -23.41
C MET A 258 -21.79 -25.95 -22.57
N SER A 259 -22.87 -25.34 -23.07
CA SER A 259 -23.64 -24.35 -22.33
C SER A 259 -24.21 -24.93 -21.01
N GLU A 260 -24.78 -26.13 -21.04
CA GLU A 260 -25.38 -26.75 -19.85
C GLU A 260 -24.33 -27.14 -18.80
N HIS A 261 -23.17 -27.67 -19.23
CA HIS A 261 -22.06 -27.97 -18.32
C HIS A 261 -21.45 -26.71 -17.67
N LEU A 262 -21.27 -25.62 -18.44
CA LEU A 262 -20.79 -24.35 -17.91
C LEU A 262 -21.78 -23.72 -16.91
N LEU A 263 -23.08 -23.81 -17.18
CA LEU A 263 -24.13 -23.34 -16.27
C LEU A 263 -24.13 -24.15 -14.96
N THR A 264 -23.92 -25.45 -15.05
CA THR A 264 -23.80 -26.34 -13.89
C THR A 264 -22.60 -25.96 -13.03
N CYS A 265 -21.42 -25.73 -13.66
CA CYS A 265 -20.23 -25.23 -12.95
C CYS A 265 -20.49 -23.89 -12.25
N SER A 266 -21.16 -22.95 -12.92
CA SER A 266 -21.56 -21.66 -12.35
C SER A 266 -22.43 -21.83 -11.10
N LYS A 267 -23.46 -22.69 -11.17
CA LYS A 267 -24.36 -22.96 -10.04
C LYS A 267 -23.60 -23.58 -8.86
N SER A 268 -22.78 -24.59 -9.12
CA SER A 268 -21.98 -25.25 -8.06
C SER A 268 -21.01 -24.28 -7.36
N LEU A 269 -20.43 -23.31 -8.09
CA LEU A 269 -19.62 -22.25 -7.48
C LEU A 269 -20.44 -21.33 -6.59
N ILE A 270 -21.69 -21.03 -6.93
CA ILE A 270 -22.59 -20.22 -6.08
C ILE A 270 -22.94 -20.98 -4.80
N ASP A 271 -23.33 -22.26 -4.94
CA ASP A 271 -23.71 -23.17 -3.85
C ASP A 271 -22.53 -23.51 -2.91
N ASN A 272 -21.29 -23.34 -3.40
CA ASN A 272 -20.06 -23.36 -2.63
C ASN A 272 -19.69 -24.72 -2.00
N ARG A 273 -20.24 -25.84 -2.47
CA ARG A 273 -19.92 -27.20 -1.95
C ARG A 273 -18.74 -27.82 -2.71
N SER A 274 -17.69 -28.27 -2.00
CA SER A 274 -16.41 -28.68 -2.62
C SER A 274 -16.59 -29.80 -3.65
N GLU A 275 -17.30 -30.86 -3.26
CA GLU A 275 -17.49 -32.03 -4.12
C GLU A 275 -18.32 -31.72 -5.36
N GLN A 276 -19.39 -30.94 -5.22
CA GLN A 276 -20.22 -30.53 -6.36
C GLN A 276 -19.42 -29.71 -7.37
N ILE A 277 -18.57 -28.80 -6.91
CA ILE A 277 -17.70 -28.03 -7.80
C ILE A 277 -16.71 -28.96 -8.49
N ARG A 278 -16.11 -29.93 -7.77
CA ARG A 278 -15.17 -30.88 -8.37
C ARG A 278 -15.82 -31.71 -9.47
N ASN A 279 -16.99 -32.28 -9.19
CA ASN A 279 -17.72 -33.12 -10.14
C ASN A 279 -18.18 -32.30 -11.36
N ALA A 280 -18.71 -31.09 -11.15
CA ALA A 280 -19.12 -30.23 -12.25
C ALA A 280 -17.95 -29.88 -13.18
N LEU A 281 -16.79 -29.50 -12.63
CA LEU A 281 -15.59 -29.18 -13.41
C LEU A 281 -15.01 -30.40 -14.13
N GLY A 282 -15.03 -31.58 -13.50
CA GLY A 282 -14.58 -32.84 -14.09
C GLY A 282 -15.44 -33.25 -15.28
N ASN A 283 -16.76 -33.22 -15.12
CA ASN A 283 -17.70 -33.52 -16.19
C ASN A 283 -17.58 -32.52 -17.33
N PHE A 284 -17.47 -31.23 -17.02
CA PHE A 284 -17.25 -30.19 -18.01
C PHE A 284 -16.00 -30.45 -18.88
N LEU A 285 -14.86 -30.81 -18.26
CA LEU A 285 -13.61 -31.01 -18.98
C LEU A 285 -13.67 -32.18 -19.99
N GLN A 286 -14.46 -33.21 -19.69
CA GLN A 286 -14.64 -34.37 -20.57
C GLN A 286 -15.45 -34.04 -21.84
N HIS A 287 -16.28 -33.01 -21.80
CA HIS A 287 -17.19 -32.62 -22.90
C HIS A 287 -16.67 -31.40 -23.69
N VAL A 288 -15.40 -31.01 -23.50
CA VAL A 288 -14.81 -29.90 -24.27
C VAL A 288 -14.53 -30.37 -25.69
N GLU A 289 -15.42 -30.05 -26.62
CA GLU A 289 -15.32 -30.39 -28.04
C GLU A 289 -14.18 -29.63 -28.77
N HIS A 290 -13.85 -28.42 -28.32
CA HIS A 290 -12.84 -27.57 -28.93
C HIS A 290 -11.42 -28.00 -28.56
N ALA A 291 -10.79 -28.81 -29.41
CA ALA A 291 -9.38 -29.22 -29.24
C ALA A 291 -8.42 -28.02 -29.05
N ALA A 292 -8.74 -26.90 -29.72
CA ALA A 292 -7.93 -25.69 -29.69
C ALA A 292 -8.04 -24.90 -28.37
N LEU A 293 -9.12 -25.10 -27.60
CA LEU A 293 -9.40 -24.45 -26.32
C LEU A 293 -9.17 -25.39 -25.11
N LEU A 294 -9.12 -26.69 -25.35
CA LEU A 294 -8.92 -27.74 -24.34
C LEU A 294 -7.74 -27.46 -23.39
N PRO A 295 -6.55 -27.00 -23.84
CA PRO A 295 -5.44 -26.69 -22.93
C PRO A 295 -5.78 -25.60 -21.90
N TYR A 296 -6.53 -24.56 -22.31
CA TYR A 296 -6.89 -23.43 -21.45
C TYR A 296 -8.00 -23.79 -20.47
N PHE A 297 -8.99 -24.58 -20.91
CA PHE A 297 -9.99 -25.14 -20.00
C PHE A 297 -9.37 -26.10 -18.98
N LYS A 298 -8.39 -26.92 -19.41
CA LYS A 298 -7.62 -27.78 -18.50
C LYS A 298 -6.85 -26.95 -17.47
N GLU A 299 -6.17 -25.88 -17.89
CA GLU A 299 -5.46 -24.97 -16.98
C GLU A 299 -6.42 -24.33 -15.95
N PHE A 300 -7.61 -23.93 -16.37
CA PHE A 300 -8.65 -23.38 -15.49
C PHE A 300 -9.17 -24.42 -14.47
N VAL A 301 -9.45 -25.64 -14.91
CA VAL A 301 -9.92 -26.74 -14.04
C VAL A 301 -8.85 -27.12 -13.03
N GLU A 302 -7.60 -27.29 -13.46
CA GLU A 302 -6.46 -27.58 -12.56
C GLU A 302 -6.23 -26.47 -11.52
N ALA A 303 -6.35 -25.20 -11.92
CA ALA A 303 -6.25 -24.06 -11.01
C ALA A 303 -7.39 -24.07 -9.98
N SER A 304 -8.60 -24.44 -10.41
CA SER A 304 -9.78 -24.55 -9.55
C SER A 304 -9.66 -25.70 -8.55
N TYR A 305 -9.16 -26.87 -8.96
CA TYR A 305 -8.88 -27.99 -8.06
C TYR A 305 -7.83 -27.62 -7.00
N ALA A 306 -6.74 -26.96 -7.40
CA ALA A 306 -5.72 -26.51 -6.45
C ALA A 306 -6.30 -25.53 -5.40
N ARG A 307 -7.26 -24.68 -5.79
CA ARG A 307 -7.95 -23.76 -4.86
C ARG A 307 -8.87 -24.50 -3.90
N LEU A 308 -9.59 -25.51 -4.38
CA LEU A 308 -10.46 -26.36 -3.55
C LEU A 308 -9.65 -27.20 -2.56
N GLU A 309 -8.53 -27.80 -3.01
CA GLU A 309 -7.62 -28.53 -2.13
C GLU A 309 -7.07 -27.63 -1.01
N PHE A 310 -6.65 -26.41 -1.33
CA PHE A 310 -6.22 -25.43 -0.33
C PHE A 310 -7.36 -25.05 0.63
N ARG A 311 -8.60 -24.95 0.14
CA ARG A 311 -9.77 -24.69 0.98
C ARG A 311 -10.03 -25.82 1.97
N ASP A 312 -9.96 -27.05 1.50
CA ASP A 312 -10.36 -28.24 2.25
C ASP A 312 -9.28 -28.65 3.25
N THR A 313 -7.99 -28.50 2.89
CA THR A 313 -6.85 -29.05 3.67
C THR A 313 -5.96 -27.98 4.30
N GLY A 314 -6.07 -26.72 3.87
CA GLY A 314 -5.11 -25.66 4.21
C GLY A 314 -3.71 -25.84 3.58
N LYS A 315 -3.49 -26.91 2.81
CA LYS A 315 -2.21 -27.20 2.14
C LYS A 315 -2.30 -26.80 0.67
N THR A 316 -1.23 -26.19 0.16
CA THR A 316 -1.08 -25.91 -1.27
C THR A 316 -0.42 -27.08 -1.98
N ALA A 317 -0.98 -27.49 -3.13
CA ALA A 317 -0.35 -28.48 -4.01
C ALA A 317 1.10 -28.09 -4.33
N ARG A 318 2.01 -29.07 -4.44
CA ARG A 318 3.44 -28.86 -4.77
C ARG A 318 3.65 -28.02 -6.04
N SER A 319 2.71 -28.06 -7.00
CA SER A 319 2.74 -27.26 -8.22
C SER A 319 2.61 -25.74 -7.98
N VAL A 320 1.90 -25.33 -6.92
CA VAL A 320 1.72 -23.91 -6.54
C VAL A 320 3.02 -23.31 -5.97
N ARG A 321 3.88 -24.12 -5.33
CA ARG A 321 5.20 -23.65 -4.85
C ARG A 321 6.17 -23.33 -6.00
N LYS A 322 6.01 -23.95 -7.18
CA LYS A 322 6.95 -23.80 -8.31
C LYS A 322 6.77 -22.52 -9.12
N LEU A 323 5.56 -21.95 -9.16
CA LEU A 323 5.35 -20.61 -9.73
C LEU A 323 5.77 -19.56 -8.70
N SER A 324 7.08 -19.39 -8.53
CA SER A 324 7.63 -18.24 -7.82
C SER A 324 7.19 -16.98 -8.56
N ILE A 325 6.31 -16.22 -7.90
CA ILE A 325 5.82 -14.94 -8.35
C ILE A 325 7.04 -14.00 -8.49
N LEU A 326 7.52 -13.80 -9.71
CA LEU A 326 8.48 -12.76 -10.01
C LEU A 326 7.73 -11.43 -10.04
N LEU A 327 7.52 -10.86 -8.85
CA LEU A 327 7.04 -9.48 -8.67
C LEU A 327 7.93 -8.55 -9.51
N HIS A 328 7.31 -7.74 -10.37
CA HIS A 328 8.03 -6.76 -11.18
C HIS A 328 8.75 -5.76 -10.25
N ARG A 329 10.08 -5.70 -10.32
CA ARG A 329 10.89 -4.71 -9.59
C ARG A 329 11.19 -3.54 -10.52
N ASP A 330 10.76 -2.34 -10.12
CA ASP A 330 11.01 -1.11 -10.86
C ASP A 330 12.36 -0.51 -10.43
N TRP A 331 13.44 -1.03 -11.03
CA TRP A 331 14.79 -0.55 -10.76
C TRP A 331 15.02 0.90 -11.16
N ARG A 332 14.35 1.36 -12.23
CA ARG A 332 14.49 2.75 -12.71
C ARG A 332 13.81 3.71 -11.75
N GLY A 333 12.56 3.42 -11.37
CA GLY A 333 11.83 4.19 -10.37
C GLY A 333 12.56 4.26 -9.03
N ALA A 334 13.13 3.13 -8.57
CA ALA A 334 13.92 3.09 -7.35
C ALA A 334 15.17 3.99 -7.40
N ARG A 335 15.94 3.96 -8.51
CA ARG A 335 17.11 4.84 -8.69
C ARG A 335 16.72 6.31 -8.73
N GLN A 336 15.66 6.67 -9.47
CA GLN A 336 15.18 8.05 -9.58
C GLN A 336 14.70 8.59 -8.23
N ALA A 337 13.96 7.78 -7.45
CA ALA A 337 13.52 8.16 -6.12
C ALA A 337 14.70 8.37 -5.15
N ALA A 338 15.70 7.48 -5.19
CA ALA A 338 16.90 7.60 -4.38
C ALA A 338 17.72 8.85 -4.75
N LEU A 339 18.01 9.06 -6.03
CA LEU A 339 18.74 10.25 -6.51
C LEU A 339 18.03 11.55 -6.15
N ARG A 340 16.70 11.61 -6.31
CA ARG A 340 15.91 12.77 -5.88
C ARG A 340 16.10 13.04 -4.39
N THR A 341 16.01 12.00 -3.58
CA THR A 341 16.13 12.12 -2.12
C THR A 341 17.51 12.60 -1.73
N LEU A 342 18.57 12.03 -2.32
CA LEU A 342 19.95 12.45 -2.13
C LEU A 342 20.13 13.92 -2.50
N MET A 343 19.69 14.35 -3.69
CA MET A 343 19.85 15.73 -4.16
C MET A 343 19.18 16.74 -3.21
N VAL A 344 17.91 16.50 -2.82
CA VAL A 344 17.19 17.44 -1.95
C VAL A 344 17.79 17.48 -0.55
N MET A 345 18.08 16.32 0.03
CA MET A 345 18.63 16.26 1.39
C MET A 345 20.03 16.85 1.46
N THR A 346 20.90 16.60 0.46
CA THR A 346 22.22 17.24 0.39
C THR A 346 22.10 18.75 0.26
N LEU A 347 21.16 19.27 -0.54
CA LEU A 347 20.95 20.72 -0.67
C LEU A 347 20.52 21.37 0.65
N ILE A 348 19.58 20.74 1.38
CA ILE A 348 19.17 21.21 2.72
C ILE A 348 20.34 21.13 3.70
N SER A 349 21.14 20.06 3.63
CA SER A 349 22.29 19.84 4.51
C SER A 349 23.39 20.88 4.29
N VAL A 350 23.70 21.23 3.05
CA VAL A 350 24.66 22.29 2.71
C VAL A 350 24.14 23.66 3.15
N ALA A 351 22.85 23.94 2.94
CA ALA A 351 22.23 25.17 3.41
C ALA A 351 22.25 25.26 4.96
N TRP A 352 22.07 24.13 5.66
CA TRP A 352 22.19 24.08 7.11
C TRP A 352 23.63 24.34 7.57
N ALA A 353 24.61 23.71 6.93
CA ALA A 353 26.02 23.91 7.24
C ALA A 353 26.45 25.38 7.04
N TYR A 354 25.90 26.07 6.03
CA TYR A 354 26.19 27.47 5.77
C TYR A 354 25.49 28.44 6.74
N THR A 355 24.21 28.19 7.04
CA THR A 355 23.39 29.10 7.87
C THR A 355 23.56 28.90 9.37
N GLY A 356 23.93 27.69 9.81
CA GLY A 356 23.97 27.29 11.23
C GLY A 356 22.59 27.23 11.90
N TRP A 357 21.49 27.41 11.16
CA TRP A 357 20.15 27.51 11.74
C TRP A 357 19.61 26.15 12.19
N PHE A 358 19.36 25.98 13.48
CA PHE A 358 18.84 24.72 14.03
C PHE A 358 17.49 24.31 13.43
N GLN A 359 16.67 25.27 13.00
CA GLN A 359 15.38 25.03 12.33
C GLN A 359 15.54 24.21 11.03
N MET A 360 16.71 24.26 10.39
CA MET A 360 17.00 23.45 9.20
C MET A 360 17.06 21.95 9.52
N ALA A 361 17.33 21.56 10.79
CA ALA A 361 17.21 20.17 11.23
C ALA A 361 15.75 19.68 11.14
N TYR A 362 14.78 20.49 11.55
CA TYR A 362 13.35 20.17 11.41
C TYR A 362 12.91 20.12 9.95
N LEU A 363 13.44 21.02 9.11
CA LEU A 363 13.20 20.98 7.66
C LEU A 363 13.77 19.69 7.04
N LEU A 364 14.99 19.30 7.40
CA LEU A 364 15.63 18.08 6.91
C LEU A 364 14.90 16.82 7.38
N LEU A 365 14.44 16.80 8.63
CA LEU A 365 13.60 15.74 9.17
C LEU A 365 12.26 15.63 8.43
N GLY A 366 11.58 16.77 8.24
CA GLY A 366 10.34 16.82 7.47
C GLY A 366 10.55 16.34 6.04
N ALA A 367 11.59 16.84 5.38
CA ALA A 367 11.94 16.46 4.01
C ALA A 367 12.27 14.97 3.89
N SER A 368 13.00 14.39 4.85
CA SER A 368 13.30 12.96 4.83
C SER A 368 12.03 12.12 4.95
N VAL A 369 11.09 12.47 5.83
CA VAL A 369 9.79 11.79 5.94
C VAL A 369 8.98 11.94 4.64
N MET A 370 8.87 13.16 4.10
CA MET A 370 8.06 13.43 2.91
C MET A 370 8.62 12.75 1.66
N LEU A 371 9.93 12.79 1.45
CA LEU A 371 10.59 12.18 0.30
C LEU A 371 10.58 10.64 0.38
N THR A 372 10.73 10.08 1.59
CA THR A 372 10.75 8.62 1.77
C THR A 372 9.35 8.01 1.72
N LEU A 373 8.43 8.47 2.57
CA LEU A 373 7.11 7.88 2.76
C LEU A 373 6.25 7.92 1.50
N PHE A 374 6.39 8.99 0.72
CA PHE A 374 5.58 9.19 -0.47
C PHE A 374 6.30 8.86 -1.77
N SER A 375 7.56 8.41 -1.74
CA SER A 375 8.30 7.97 -2.94
C SER A 375 7.59 6.83 -3.67
N THR A 376 6.94 5.95 -2.93
CA THR A 376 6.22 4.78 -3.45
C THR A 376 4.78 5.09 -3.87
N SER A 377 4.29 6.32 -3.61
CA SER A 377 2.93 6.70 -3.98
C SER A 377 2.76 6.83 -5.51
N GLU A 378 1.53 6.70 -5.98
CA GLU A 378 1.23 6.74 -7.43
C GLU A 378 1.37 8.14 -8.03
N ASN A 379 1.00 9.17 -7.26
CA ASN A 379 1.16 10.56 -7.63
C ASN A 379 1.65 11.36 -6.42
N PRO A 380 2.96 11.32 -6.12
CA PRO A 380 3.52 11.95 -4.94
C PRO A 380 3.27 13.46 -4.90
N ALA A 381 3.37 14.16 -6.03
CA ALA A 381 3.15 15.59 -6.12
C ALA A 381 1.71 15.98 -5.74
N LYS A 382 0.70 15.23 -6.19
CA LYS A 382 -0.70 15.48 -5.78
C LYS A 382 -0.91 15.17 -4.30
N THR A 383 -0.30 14.11 -3.78
CA THR A 383 -0.39 13.76 -2.36
C THR A 383 0.22 14.86 -1.49
N MET A 384 1.38 15.41 -1.86
CA MET A 384 2.05 16.48 -1.11
C MET A 384 1.19 17.73 -0.95
N TYR A 385 0.33 18.04 -1.91
CA TYR A 385 -0.60 19.17 -1.79
C TYR A 385 -1.60 18.96 -0.63
N TYR A 386 -2.17 17.76 -0.51
CA TYR A 386 -3.09 17.44 0.59
C TYR A 386 -2.36 17.36 1.93
N VAL A 387 -1.13 16.83 1.92
CA VAL A 387 -0.26 16.80 3.10
C VAL A 387 0.01 18.22 3.58
N PHE A 388 0.42 19.12 2.69
CA PHE A 388 0.67 20.53 3.01
C PHE A 388 -0.55 21.19 3.67
N ILE A 389 -1.75 21.00 3.13
CA ILE A 389 -2.99 21.54 3.71
C ILE A 389 -3.20 20.96 5.12
N GLY A 390 -3.11 19.63 5.26
CA GLY A 390 -3.29 18.96 6.54
C GLY A 390 -2.30 19.42 7.60
N GLN A 391 -1.01 19.50 7.25
CA GLN A 391 0.06 19.95 8.13
C GLN A 391 -0.09 21.42 8.51
N SER A 392 -0.55 22.29 7.60
CA SER A 392 -0.80 23.70 7.88
C SER A 392 -1.88 23.88 8.95
N PHE A 393 -3.00 23.17 8.83
CA PHE A 393 -4.04 23.18 9.87
C PHE A 393 -3.53 22.55 11.17
N GLY A 394 -2.79 21.45 11.11
CA GLY A 394 -2.25 20.78 12.30
C GLY A 394 -1.27 21.67 13.07
N ALA A 395 -0.40 22.38 12.35
CA ALA A 395 0.54 23.33 12.91
C ALA A 395 -0.15 24.58 13.48
N LEU A 396 -1.18 25.10 12.81
CA LEU A 396 -1.96 26.23 13.33
C LEU A 396 -2.69 25.85 14.61
N THR A 397 -3.30 24.65 14.67
CA THR A 397 -3.90 24.12 15.90
C THR A 397 -2.85 23.92 17.00
N ALA A 398 -1.67 23.39 16.67
CA ALA A 398 -0.57 23.24 17.62
C ALA A 398 -0.13 24.59 18.20
N LEU A 399 0.10 25.61 17.36
CA LEU A 399 0.47 26.95 17.81
C LEU A 399 -0.60 27.58 18.70
N PHE A 400 -1.88 27.42 18.35
CA PHE A 400 -2.99 27.89 19.18
C PHE A 400 -2.98 27.24 20.57
N VAL A 401 -2.82 25.91 20.60
CA VAL A 401 -2.78 25.13 21.84
C VAL A 401 -1.56 25.51 22.70
N GLN A 402 -0.39 25.68 22.08
CA GLN A 402 0.83 26.14 22.74
C GLN A 402 0.71 27.56 23.32
N ALA A 403 0.06 28.48 22.60
CA ALA A 403 -0.07 29.86 23.01
C ALA A 403 -1.12 30.08 24.10
N PHE A 404 -2.27 29.38 24.02
CA PHE A 404 -3.44 29.69 24.84
C PHE A 404 -3.80 28.61 25.86
N ILE A 405 -3.42 27.35 25.65
CA ILE A 405 -3.83 26.23 26.52
C ILE A 405 -2.67 25.81 27.44
N TRP A 406 -1.49 25.55 26.86
CA TRP A 406 -0.30 25.10 27.60
C TRP A 406 0.09 25.97 28.80
N PRO A 407 0.03 27.32 28.72
CA PRO A 407 0.39 28.18 29.86
C PRO A 407 -0.53 28.01 31.08
N HIS A 408 -1.72 27.41 30.91
CA HIS A 408 -2.69 27.16 31.97
C HIS A 408 -2.64 25.71 32.48
N ALA A 409 -1.69 24.90 32.02
CA ALA A 409 -1.60 23.50 32.40
C ALA A 409 -0.54 23.29 33.49
N ASP A 410 -1.00 22.97 34.71
CA ASP A 410 -0.13 22.81 35.89
C ASP A 410 0.64 21.48 35.93
N SER A 411 0.35 20.55 35.01
CA SER A 411 1.00 19.23 34.96
C SER A 411 1.08 18.66 33.55
N ILE A 412 2.06 17.77 33.33
CA ILE A 412 2.18 17.01 32.07
C ILE A 412 0.92 16.17 31.82
N LEU A 413 0.30 15.62 32.87
CA LEU A 413 -0.95 14.88 32.73
C LEU A 413 -2.07 15.78 32.18
N ALA A 414 -2.22 17.00 32.70
CA ALA A 414 -3.20 17.95 32.18
C ALA A 414 -2.94 18.24 30.70
N MET A 415 -1.69 18.51 30.31
CA MET A 415 -1.32 18.70 28.90
C MET A 415 -1.71 17.48 28.03
N VAL A 416 -1.43 16.26 28.50
CA VAL A 416 -1.80 15.01 27.82
C VAL A 416 -3.32 14.87 27.66
N LEU A 417 -4.10 15.19 28.70
CA LEU A 417 -5.56 15.14 28.66
C LEU A 417 -6.16 16.18 27.70
N TRP A 418 -5.59 17.39 27.65
CA TRP A 418 -6.02 18.45 26.72
C TRP A 418 -5.80 18.10 25.25
N LEU A 419 -4.87 17.19 24.93
CA LEU A 419 -4.68 16.68 23.57
C LEU A 419 -5.77 15.71 23.12
N MET A 420 -6.39 14.96 24.05
CA MET A 420 -7.31 13.88 23.70
C MET A 420 -8.53 14.34 22.90
N PRO A 421 -9.23 15.45 23.24
CA PRO A 421 -10.34 15.95 22.43
C PRO A 421 -9.92 16.20 20.99
N ILE A 422 -8.78 16.86 20.76
CA ILE A 422 -8.30 17.19 19.41
C ILE A 422 -7.97 15.93 18.62
N ILE A 423 -7.27 14.97 19.23
CA ILE A 423 -6.93 13.67 18.61
C ILE A 423 -8.20 12.88 18.25
N LEU A 424 -9.22 12.89 19.11
CA LEU A 424 -10.50 12.22 18.86
C LEU A 424 -11.30 12.90 17.75
N PHE A 425 -11.41 14.24 17.78
CA PHE A 425 -12.14 15.02 16.78
C PHE A 425 -11.50 14.94 15.40
N ALA A 426 -10.18 14.73 15.32
CA ALA A 426 -9.48 14.57 14.04
C ALA A 426 -9.90 13.30 13.26
N GLY A 427 -10.61 12.36 13.89
CA GLY A 427 -11.29 11.26 13.19
C GLY A 427 -12.45 11.70 12.28
N PHE A 428 -13.02 12.90 12.51
CA PHE A 428 -14.13 13.45 11.72
C PHE A 428 -13.68 13.95 10.33
N PRO A 429 -12.59 14.75 10.19
CA PRO A 429 -11.99 15.06 8.89
C PRO A 429 -11.58 13.83 8.07
N MET A 430 -11.19 12.71 8.71
CA MET A 430 -10.89 11.46 8.00
C MET A 430 -12.12 10.81 7.37
N ALA A 431 -13.30 11.06 7.93
CA ALA A 431 -14.56 10.50 7.43
C ALA A 431 -15.08 11.23 6.19
N HIS A 432 -14.70 12.49 5.98
CA HIS A 432 -15.20 13.28 4.86
C HIS A 432 -14.33 13.10 3.61
N ASN A 433 -14.97 12.83 2.47
CA ASN A 433 -14.32 12.57 1.18
C ASN A 433 -13.36 13.68 0.71
N ARG A 434 -13.59 14.95 1.09
CA ARG A 434 -12.74 16.08 0.70
C ARG A 434 -11.48 16.22 1.54
N THR A 435 -11.58 15.95 2.85
CA THR A 435 -10.51 16.20 3.83
C THR A 435 -9.72 14.95 4.18
N ALA A 436 -10.20 13.75 3.82
CA ALA A 436 -9.59 12.48 4.22
C ALA A 436 -8.10 12.35 3.86
N ASN A 437 -7.68 12.86 2.70
CA ASN A 437 -6.30 12.72 2.22
C ASN A 437 -5.26 13.52 3.02
N GLY A 438 -5.67 14.54 3.79
CA GLY A 438 -4.77 15.36 4.62
C GLY A 438 -4.99 15.23 6.13
N ALA A 439 -6.08 14.59 6.56
CA ALA A 439 -6.45 14.47 7.97
C ALA A 439 -5.46 13.64 8.80
N MET A 440 -4.75 12.70 8.18
CA MET A 440 -3.71 11.93 8.86
C MET A 440 -2.49 12.82 9.18
N ASP A 441 -2.02 13.59 8.21
CA ASP A 441 -0.89 14.50 8.37
C ASP A 441 -1.18 15.66 9.31
N PHE A 442 -2.44 16.11 9.39
CA PHE A 442 -2.90 17.00 10.45
C PHE A 442 -2.55 16.44 11.83
N ASN A 443 -2.95 15.20 12.14
CA ASN A 443 -2.69 14.57 13.43
C ASN A 443 -1.19 14.38 13.68
N LEU A 444 -0.45 13.94 12.66
CA LEU A 444 0.98 13.67 12.80
C LEU A 444 1.78 14.95 13.08
N VAL A 445 1.52 16.05 12.36
CA VAL A 445 2.21 17.33 12.61
C VAL A 445 1.73 17.99 13.88
N PHE A 446 0.43 17.94 14.17
CA PHE A 446 -0.09 18.38 15.46
C PHE A 446 0.67 17.69 16.60
N LEU A 447 0.67 16.36 16.65
CA LEU A 447 1.39 15.59 17.67
C LEU A 447 2.90 15.82 17.67
N LEU A 448 3.53 16.00 16.50
CA LEU A 448 4.97 16.27 16.41
C LEU A 448 5.36 17.58 17.11
N LEU A 449 4.53 18.62 16.96
CA LEU A 449 4.74 19.94 17.56
C LEU A 449 4.28 19.98 19.03
N MET A 450 3.43 19.05 19.46
CA MET A 450 3.06 18.90 20.86
C MET A 450 4.18 18.19 21.62
N GLN A 451 4.95 18.94 22.41
CA GLN A 451 5.98 18.42 23.32
C GLN A 451 5.58 18.75 24.77
N PRO A 452 4.82 17.87 25.45
CA PRO A 452 4.44 18.08 26.85
C PRO A 452 5.69 18.17 27.73
N ALA A 453 5.84 19.26 28.48
CA ALA A 453 6.97 19.50 29.37
C ALA A 453 6.51 20.31 30.59
N LEU A 454 7.06 20.00 31.77
CA LEU A 454 6.57 20.54 33.05
C LEU A 454 6.84 22.04 33.23
N HIS A 455 7.88 22.57 32.58
CA HIS A 455 8.25 23.98 32.61
C HIS A 455 8.14 24.58 31.20
N TYR A 456 6.91 24.64 30.69
CA TYR A 456 6.67 25.18 29.36
C TYR A 456 6.64 26.71 29.37
N GLN A 457 7.52 27.32 28.58
CA GLN A 457 7.47 28.75 28.27
C GLN A 457 7.16 28.92 26.79
N PHE A 458 6.13 29.69 26.49
CA PHE A 458 5.74 29.94 25.11
C PHE A 458 6.67 31.00 24.51
N GLU A 459 7.56 30.54 23.61
CA GLU A 459 8.44 31.39 22.81
C GLU A 459 7.89 31.50 21.38
N PRO A 460 7.14 32.59 21.03
CA PRO A 460 6.37 32.65 19.80
C PRO A 460 7.25 32.52 18.55
N LEU A 461 8.40 33.21 18.54
CA LEU A 461 9.31 33.22 17.41
C LEU A 461 9.88 31.83 17.13
N GLN A 462 10.28 31.11 18.19
CA GLN A 462 10.80 29.76 18.08
C GLN A 462 9.70 28.80 17.61
N ALA A 463 8.52 28.83 18.23
CA ALA A 463 7.40 27.97 17.89
C ALA A 463 6.95 28.14 16.43
N ILE A 464 6.79 29.39 15.98
CA ILE A 464 6.45 29.72 14.58
C ILE A 464 7.55 29.26 13.63
N SER A 465 8.82 29.47 13.97
CA SER A 465 9.95 29.05 13.12
C SER A 465 9.99 27.54 12.90
N ILE A 466 9.76 26.74 13.95
CA ILE A 466 9.70 25.27 13.86
C ILE A 466 8.48 24.84 13.03
N ALA A 467 7.31 25.45 13.28
CA ALA A 467 6.10 25.17 12.50
C ALA A 467 6.30 25.46 11.01
N LEU A 468 6.90 26.59 10.65
CA LEU A 468 7.22 26.94 9.27
C LEU A 468 8.21 25.97 8.64
N ALA A 469 9.24 25.52 9.37
CA ALA A 469 10.19 24.53 8.88
C ALA A 469 9.51 23.19 8.56
N VAL A 470 8.60 22.73 9.42
CA VAL A 470 7.84 21.49 9.19
C VAL A 470 6.90 21.63 7.99
N ILE A 471 6.20 22.76 7.84
CA ILE A 471 5.27 23.02 6.73
C ILE A 471 6.01 23.24 5.39
N ALA A 472 7.24 23.74 5.41
CA ALA A 472 8.04 23.93 4.20
C ALA A 472 8.48 22.59 3.57
N ALA A 473 8.62 21.53 4.37
CA ALA A 473 9.01 20.21 3.89
C ALA A 473 8.10 19.60 2.80
N PRO A 474 6.76 19.53 2.95
CA PRO A 474 5.88 19.03 1.88
C PRO A 474 5.87 19.94 0.65
N ILE A 475 6.11 21.26 0.78
CA ILE A 475 6.26 22.16 -0.37
C ILE A 475 7.53 21.80 -1.16
N LEU A 476 8.67 21.66 -0.48
CA LEU A 476 9.93 21.27 -1.11
C LEU A 476 9.82 19.88 -1.75
N ALA A 477 9.19 18.93 -1.06
CA ALA A 477 8.92 17.60 -1.61
C ALA A 477 8.01 17.69 -2.86
N LEU A 478 6.97 18.53 -2.84
CA LEU A 478 6.09 18.76 -3.99
C LEU A 478 6.86 19.31 -5.19
N ILE A 479 7.70 20.32 -4.98
CA ILE A 479 8.57 20.90 -6.01
C ILE A 479 9.51 19.82 -6.56
N SER A 480 10.16 19.08 -5.68
CA SER A 480 11.08 17.99 -6.03
C SER A 480 10.40 16.90 -6.86
N TYR A 481 9.19 16.46 -6.50
CA TYR A 481 8.43 15.48 -7.27
C TYR A 481 7.97 15.99 -8.64
N ARG A 482 7.88 17.32 -8.84
CA ARG A 482 7.54 17.92 -10.13
C ARG A 482 8.76 18.18 -11.03
N LEU A 483 9.90 18.56 -10.44
CA LEU A 483 11.10 18.96 -11.19
C LEU A 483 12.11 17.81 -11.37
N LEU A 484 12.38 17.06 -10.31
CA LEU A 484 13.41 16.01 -10.30
C LEU A 484 12.78 14.66 -10.66
N PHE A 485 12.90 14.25 -11.92
CA PHE A 485 12.34 13.00 -12.46
C PHE A 485 10.82 12.88 -12.27
N PRO A 486 9.98 13.70 -12.94
CA PRO A 486 8.54 13.74 -12.71
C PRO A 486 7.90 12.35 -12.88
N THR A 487 7.38 11.79 -11.78
CA THR A 487 6.71 10.49 -11.80
C THR A 487 5.25 10.67 -12.20
N ASN A 488 5.01 10.71 -13.51
CA ASN A 488 3.67 10.78 -14.08
C ASN A 488 3.13 9.37 -14.38
N LEU A 489 1.85 9.14 -14.10
CA LEU A 489 1.17 7.86 -14.41
C LEU A 489 1.35 7.45 -15.89
N ARG A 490 1.31 8.42 -16.81
CA ARG A 490 1.59 8.20 -18.25
C ARG A 490 3.00 7.69 -18.53
N SER A 491 4.00 8.24 -17.84
CA SER A 491 5.39 7.78 -18.01
C SER A 491 5.54 6.34 -17.51
N ARG A 492 4.93 5.99 -16.38
CA ARG A 492 4.92 4.60 -15.87
C ARG A 492 4.21 3.65 -16.82
N GLN A 493 3.10 4.07 -17.43
CA GLN A 493 2.38 3.30 -18.44
C GLN A 493 3.27 3.02 -19.67
N GLN A 494 3.94 4.03 -20.22
CA GLN A 494 4.84 3.89 -21.36
C GLN A 494 6.01 2.94 -21.04
N GLN A 495 6.60 3.06 -19.86
CA GLN A 495 7.67 2.15 -19.42
C GLN A 495 7.20 0.70 -19.29
N LEU A 496 5.97 0.50 -18.80
CA LEU A 496 5.38 -0.83 -18.69
C LEU A 496 5.11 -1.45 -20.07
N ILE A 497 4.68 -0.64 -21.05
CA ILE A 497 4.52 -1.05 -22.45
C ILE A 497 5.87 -1.48 -23.03
N GLN A 498 6.92 -0.65 -22.90
CA GLN A 498 8.28 -1.01 -23.36
C GLN A 498 8.80 -2.31 -22.72
N ALA A 499 8.49 -2.53 -21.44
CA ALA A 499 8.86 -3.76 -20.75
C ALA A 499 8.07 -4.98 -21.28
N LEU A 500 6.79 -4.81 -21.63
CA LEU A 500 5.99 -5.84 -22.28
C LEU A 500 6.53 -6.19 -23.68
N GLU A 501 6.96 -5.20 -24.46
CA GLU A 501 7.60 -5.40 -25.78
C GLU A 501 8.89 -6.20 -25.66
N GLY A 502 9.73 -5.84 -24.68
CA GLY A 502 10.97 -6.58 -24.42
C GLY A 502 10.72 -8.03 -24.02
N ASP A 503 9.69 -8.30 -23.21
CA ASP A 503 9.32 -9.67 -22.83
C ASP A 503 8.78 -10.47 -24.04
N LEU A 504 7.99 -9.84 -24.93
CA LEU A 504 7.51 -10.46 -26.17
C LEU A 504 8.63 -10.79 -27.14
N HIS A 505 9.55 -9.85 -27.37
CA HIS A 505 10.71 -10.08 -28.24
C HIS A 505 11.56 -11.25 -27.73
N GLN A 506 11.70 -11.40 -26.41
CA GLN A 506 12.39 -12.55 -25.81
C GLN A 506 11.64 -13.88 -26.02
N LEU A 507 10.30 -13.88 -26.03
CA LEU A 507 9.52 -15.07 -26.34
C LEU A 507 9.68 -15.52 -27.79
N GLN A 508 9.83 -14.57 -28.72
CA GLN A 508 10.00 -14.83 -30.15
C GLN A 508 11.41 -15.33 -30.51
N THR A 509 12.43 -14.83 -29.81
CA THR A 509 13.84 -15.05 -30.18
C THR A 509 14.53 -16.16 -29.41
N ARG A 510 14.01 -16.58 -28.25
CA ARG A 510 14.68 -17.52 -27.35
C ARG A 510 13.88 -18.81 -27.19
N THR A 511 14.55 -19.95 -27.37
CA THR A 511 14.01 -21.26 -26.97
C THR A 511 14.01 -21.37 -25.44
N LEU A 512 12.83 -21.34 -24.84
CA LEU A 512 12.65 -21.40 -23.39
C LEU A 512 12.24 -22.81 -22.95
N SER A 513 12.75 -23.28 -21.81
CA SER A 513 12.21 -24.50 -21.21
C SER A 513 10.75 -24.29 -20.76
N ASN A 514 9.99 -25.37 -20.64
CA ASN A 514 8.59 -25.32 -20.16
C ASN A 514 8.43 -24.54 -18.84
N SER A 515 9.39 -24.69 -17.93
CA SER A 515 9.39 -23.97 -16.65
C SER A 515 9.65 -22.46 -16.81
N GLN A 516 10.50 -22.07 -17.75
CA GLN A 516 10.79 -20.67 -18.05
C GLN A 516 9.60 -20.02 -18.77
N ARG A 517 9.00 -20.71 -19.74
CA ARG A 517 7.81 -20.25 -20.46
C ARG A 517 6.65 -19.95 -19.51
N GLN A 518 6.38 -20.84 -18.54
CA GLN A 518 5.37 -20.59 -17.50
C GLN A 518 5.68 -19.35 -16.64
N ARG A 519 6.95 -19.12 -16.26
CA ARG A 519 7.36 -17.92 -15.52
C ARG A 519 7.20 -16.64 -16.33
N TYR A 520 7.54 -16.67 -17.62
CA TYR A 520 7.35 -15.54 -18.53
C TYR A 520 5.87 -15.23 -18.72
N LYS A 521 5.03 -16.23 -18.97
CA LYS A 521 3.57 -16.08 -19.09
C LYS A 521 2.97 -15.43 -17.84
N ALA A 522 3.35 -15.91 -16.65
CA ALA A 522 2.91 -15.33 -15.38
C ALA A 522 3.36 -13.86 -15.20
N ARG A 523 4.58 -13.52 -15.62
CA ARG A 523 5.09 -12.14 -15.57
C ARG A 523 4.34 -11.22 -16.53
N LEU A 524 4.11 -11.70 -17.76
CA LEU A 524 3.41 -10.97 -18.81
C LEU A 524 1.97 -10.65 -18.39
N TYR A 525 1.23 -11.65 -17.86
CA TYR A 525 -0.12 -11.43 -17.33
C TYR A 525 -0.15 -10.47 -16.15
N HIS A 526 0.83 -10.53 -15.24
CA HIS A 526 0.90 -9.56 -14.14
C HIS A 526 1.14 -8.12 -14.63
N ARG A 527 2.04 -7.93 -15.61
CA ARG A 527 2.27 -6.61 -16.23
C ARG A 527 1.03 -6.13 -16.98
N LEU A 528 0.30 -7.03 -17.64
CA LEU A 528 -0.96 -6.76 -18.33
C LEU A 528 -2.04 -6.25 -17.37
N PHE A 529 -2.22 -6.92 -16.22
CA PHE A 529 -3.15 -6.44 -15.18
C PHE A 529 -2.77 -5.06 -14.66
N LYS A 530 -1.48 -4.79 -14.40
CA LYS A 530 -1.01 -3.46 -13.99
C LYS A 530 -1.27 -2.39 -15.06
N LEU A 531 -1.04 -2.72 -16.33
CA LEU A 531 -1.30 -1.80 -17.44
C LEU A 531 -2.77 -1.43 -17.50
N TYR A 532 -3.65 -2.43 -17.31
CA TYR A 532 -5.08 -2.23 -17.28
C TYR A 532 -5.50 -1.31 -16.12
N GLN A 533 -4.99 -1.56 -14.91
CA GLN A 533 -5.26 -0.71 -13.74
C GLN A 533 -4.78 0.74 -13.96
N MET A 534 -3.64 0.94 -14.63
CA MET A 534 -3.15 2.28 -14.98
C MET A 534 -4.02 2.97 -16.03
N ALA A 535 -4.42 2.24 -17.08
CA ALA A 535 -5.32 2.76 -18.10
C ALA A 535 -6.67 3.14 -17.48
N ASP A 536 -7.14 2.39 -16.48
CA ASP A 536 -8.38 2.69 -15.78
C ASP A 536 -8.38 4.07 -15.12
N LYS A 537 -7.22 4.47 -14.59
CA LYS A 537 -6.99 5.76 -13.93
C LYS A 537 -6.77 6.93 -14.91
N LEU A 538 -6.33 6.66 -16.14
CA LEU A 538 -6.00 7.69 -17.13
C LEU A 538 -7.18 8.13 -18.01
N GLY A 539 -8.21 7.28 -18.14
CA GLY A 539 -9.48 7.60 -18.82
C GLY A 539 -9.80 6.72 -20.03
N THR A 540 -10.96 6.94 -20.64
CA THR A 540 -11.59 6.07 -21.68
C THR A 540 -10.81 5.95 -22.99
N LYS A 541 -10.08 7.00 -23.41
CA LYS A 541 -9.30 6.95 -24.66
C LYS A 541 -8.06 6.04 -24.53
N ASP A 542 -7.34 6.14 -23.42
CA ASP A 542 -6.13 5.34 -23.15
C ASP A 542 -6.46 3.87 -22.86
N LYS A 543 -7.62 3.63 -22.25
CA LYS A 543 -8.21 2.29 -22.07
C LYS A 543 -8.30 1.50 -23.37
N LEU A 544 -8.96 2.06 -24.39
CA LEU A 544 -9.19 1.39 -25.67
C LEU A 544 -7.88 1.14 -26.45
N ALA A 545 -6.91 2.05 -26.33
CA ALA A 545 -5.60 1.90 -26.94
C ALA A 545 -4.79 0.78 -26.27
N CYS A 546 -4.78 0.73 -24.93
CA CYS A 546 -4.14 -0.36 -24.19
C CYS A 546 -4.80 -1.71 -24.47
N THR A 547 -6.12 -1.78 -24.56
CA THR A 547 -6.82 -3.04 -24.87
C THR A 547 -6.48 -3.55 -26.25
N ARG A 548 -6.46 -2.69 -27.27
CA ARG A 548 -6.03 -3.09 -28.63
C ARG A 548 -4.59 -3.57 -28.66
N TYR A 549 -3.71 -2.88 -27.92
CA TYR A 549 -2.33 -3.30 -27.76
C TYR A 549 -2.20 -4.67 -27.06
N LEU A 550 -3.03 -4.92 -26.05
CA LEU A 550 -3.07 -6.19 -25.33
C LEU A 550 -3.61 -7.35 -26.16
N LEU A 551 -4.64 -7.13 -26.98
CA LEU A 551 -5.13 -8.12 -27.93
C LEU A 551 -4.02 -8.54 -28.89
N ARG A 552 -3.22 -7.58 -29.37
CA ARG A 552 -2.04 -7.87 -30.21
C ARG A 552 -0.97 -8.67 -29.46
N VAL A 553 -0.64 -8.28 -28.23
CA VAL A 553 0.33 -8.99 -27.37
C VAL A 553 -0.14 -10.42 -27.10
N GLN A 554 -1.42 -10.60 -26.79
CA GLN A 554 -2.02 -11.90 -26.52
C GLN A 554 -2.05 -12.79 -27.77
N HIS A 555 -2.35 -12.23 -28.94
CA HIS A 555 -2.27 -12.93 -30.21
C HIS A 555 -0.87 -13.49 -30.47
N GLN A 556 0.18 -12.68 -30.28
CA GLN A 556 1.56 -13.11 -30.48
C GLN A 556 2.02 -14.18 -29.49
N VAL A 557 1.51 -14.16 -28.26
CA VAL A 557 1.79 -15.23 -27.28
C VAL A 557 1.09 -16.53 -27.68
N ALA A 558 -0.14 -16.43 -28.19
CA ALA A 558 -0.94 -17.57 -28.65
C ALA A 558 -0.33 -18.29 -29.86
N GLU A 559 0.24 -17.56 -30.81
CA GLU A 559 0.85 -18.13 -32.02
C GLU A 559 2.13 -18.93 -31.75
N HIS A 560 2.74 -18.77 -30.58
CA HIS A 560 3.95 -19.49 -30.18
C HIS A 560 3.69 -20.67 -29.22
N GLU A 561 2.44 -20.92 -28.83
CA GLU A 561 2.00 -22.12 -28.10
C GLU A 561 1.62 -23.23 -29.07
#